data_AF-A0A8X8YP40-F1
#
_entry.id   AF-A0A8X8YP40-F1
#
_cell.length_a   1.000
_cell.length_b   1.000
_cell.length_c   1.000
_cell.angle_alpha   90.00
_cell.angle_beta   90.00
_cell.angle_gamma   90.00
#
_symmetry.space_group_name_H-M   'P 1'
#
loop_
_entity.id
_entity.type
_entity.pdbx_description
1 polymer ?
#
loop_
_entity_poly.entity_id
_entity_poly.type
_entity_poly.pdbx_seq_one_letter_code
_entity_poly.pdbx_strand_id
1 'polypeptide(L)'
;MKVGPEGGLATSLTTEAEGVPLGFTNDLDVDDQGNVYFTDSSTKYKRRNFLQLIFSSEDSGRVLKYPLKYWLKGEKAGTWEPFAVLLGFPDNVRTNEKGEFWVAIHCRRSIYAHILGEDPKLRHVWLKLPISGKIHYLMHIGGRMHAAVVKYSEDGKVVQILEDRQGKVVRAVSEVDERKGKLWMGSVLMSPVAVYDLE
;
A
#
# COMPACT_ATOMS: atom_id res chain seq x y z
N MET A 1 10.59 5.80 -12.27
CA MET A 1 11.32 6.32 -13.46
C MET A 1 11.60 7.81 -13.25
N LYS A 2 12.58 8.38 -13.96
CA LYS A 2 12.91 9.82 -13.89
C LYS A 2 12.81 10.45 -15.29
N VAL A 3 12.18 11.61 -15.38
CA VAL A 3 12.13 12.45 -16.59
C VAL A 3 12.51 13.88 -16.22
N GLY A 4 13.17 14.60 -17.13
CA GLY A 4 13.57 15.99 -16.90
C GLY A 4 12.36 16.96 -16.99
N PRO A 5 12.49 18.19 -16.49
CA PRO A 5 11.43 19.21 -16.58
C PRO A 5 11.05 19.53 -18.03
N GLU A 6 12.00 19.41 -18.96
CA GLU A 6 11.79 19.56 -20.41
C GLU A 6 11.12 18.33 -21.06
N GLY A 7 10.75 17.31 -20.27
CA GLY A 7 10.20 16.05 -20.76
C GLY A 7 11.27 15.09 -21.29
N GLY A 8 10.88 14.24 -22.25
CA GLY A 8 11.74 13.24 -22.90
C GLY A 8 11.50 11.80 -22.44
N LEU A 9 12.34 10.88 -22.95
CA LEU A 9 12.29 9.47 -22.57
C LEU A 9 12.67 9.31 -21.10
N ALA A 10 11.78 8.69 -20.33
CA ALA A 10 12.02 8.43 -18.93
C ALA A 10 13.15 7.39 -18.75
N THR A 11 14.07 7.65 -17.82
CA THR A 11 15.11 6.70 -17.43
C THR A 11 14.59 5.85 -16.27
N SER A 12 14.76 4.53 -16.36
CA SER A 12 14.45 3.65 -15.23
C SER A 12 15.41 3.93 -14.08
N LEU A 13 14.87 4.10 -12.86
CA LEU A 13 15.67 4.25 -11.65
C LEU A 13 16.00 2.86 -11.06
N THR A 14 15.02 1.96 -11.09
CA THR A 14 15.15 0.57 -10.66
C THR A 14 14.00 -0.27 -11.22
N THR A 15 14.19 -1.59 -11.22
CA THR A 15 13.15 -2.59 -11.50
C THR A 15 13.04 -3.65 -10.41
N GLU A 16 13.88 -3.59 -9.36
CA GLU A 16 13.92 -4.54 -8.27
C GLU A 16 14.39 -3.88 -6.96
N ALA A 17 14.13 -4.54 -5.84
CA ALA A 17 14.65 -4.18 -4.53
C ALA A 17 15.02 -5.46 -3.77
N GLU A 18 16.25 -5.50 -3.23
CA GLU A 18 16.82 -6.67 -2.54
C GLU A 18 16.83 -7.94 -3.41
N GLY A 19 17.10 -7.80 -4.70
CA GLY A 19 17.05 -8.90 -5.68
C GLY A 19 15.64 -9.43 -5.97
N VAL A 20 14.60 -8.77 -5.44
CA VAL A 20 13.20 -9.11 -5.70
C VAL A 20 12.61 -8.09 -6.69
N PRO A 21 12.16 -8.53 -7.88
CA PRO A 21 11.52 -7.67 -8.86
C PRO A 21 10.33 -6.89 -8.29
N LEU A 22 10.21 -5.63 -8.69
CA LEU A 22 9.03 -4.83 -8.39
C LEU A 22 7.85 -5.35 -9.23
N GLY A 23 6.75 -5.71 -8.56
CA GLY A 23 5.59 -6.30 -9.23
C GLY A 23 4.45 -5.30 -9.42
N PHE A 24 4.17 -4.51 -8.40
CA PHE A 24 3.07 -3.57 -8.39
C PHE A 24 3.39 -2.35 -7.54
N THR A 25 4.24 -1.48 -8.09
CA THR A 25 4.46 -0.14 -7.54
C THR A 25 3.20 0.70 -7.68
N ASN A 26 2.59 1.12 -6.57
CA ASN A 26 1.30 1.81 -6.61
C ASN A 26 1.42 3.33 -6.39
N ASP A 27 2.26 3.74 -5.45
CA ASP A 27 2.37 5.15 -5.04
C ASP A 27 3.76 5.49 -4.50
N LEU A 28 4.10 6.78 -4.44
CA LEU A 28 5.35 7.28 -3.87
C LEU A 28 5.20 8.66 -3.25
N ASP A 29 6.11 9.01 -2.34
CA ASP A 29 6.30 10.35 -1.82
C ASP A 29 7.79 10.66 -1.57
N VAL A 30 8.12 11.93 -1.37
CA VAL A 30 9.51 12.39 -1.19
C VAL A 30 9.61 13.28 0.03
N ASP A 31 10.54 12.95 0.93
CA ASP A 31 10.82 13.78 2.11
C ASP A 31 11.71 15.00 1.79
N ASP A 32 11.85 15.91 2.76
CA ASP A 32 12.68 17.11 2.64
C ASP A 32 14.19 16.82 2.44
N GLN A 33 14.64 15.61 2.76
CA GLN A 33 16.02 15.16 2.53
C GLN A 33 16.22 14.60 1.11
N GLY A 34 15.14 14.46 0.33
CA GLY A 34 15.15 13.86 -1.00
C GLY A 34 15.16 12.34 -0.98
N ASN A 35 14.76 11.69 0.10
CA ASN A 35 14.49 10.25 0.10
C ASN A 35 13.11 10.00 -0.52
N VAL A 36 13.05 9.05 -1.46
CA VAL A 36 11.79 8.61 -2.08
C VAL A 36 11.29 7.39 -1.32
N TYR A 37 10.04 7.44 -0.89
CA TYR A 37 9.33 6.33 -0.28
C TYR A 37 8.26 5.86 -1.24
N PHE A 38 8.14 4.55 -1.46
CA PHE A 38 7.16 4.03 -2.40
C PHE A 38 6.62 2.67 -1.98
N THR A 39 5.40 2.38 -2.38
CA THR A 39 4.74 1.10 -2.14
C THR A 39 5.02 0.14 -3.30
N ASP A 40 5.25 -1.13 -2.96
CA ASP A 40 5.17 -2.26 -3.89
C ASP A 40 4.11 -3.21 -3.31
N SER A 41 2.88 -3.10 -3.79
CA SER A 41 1.70 -3.77 -3.20
C SER A 41 1.72 -5.29 -3.38
N SER A 42 2.53 -5.80 -4.32
CA SER A 42 2.74 -7.24 -4.56
C SER A 42 3.98 -7.48 -5.40
N THR A 43 4.81 -8.45 -5.01
CA THR A 43 5.95 -8.91 -5.83
C THR A 43 5.53 -9.97 -6.87
N LYS A 44 4.28 -10.46 -6.81
CA LYS A 44 3.77 -11.57 -7.64
C LYS A 44 2.75 -11.11 -8.69
N TYR A 45 1.91 -10.15 -8.34
CA TYR A 45 0.77 -9.73 -9.15
C TYR A 45 0.93 -8.29 -9.60
N LYS A 46 0.64 -8.01 -10.88
CA LYS A 46 0.53 -6.64 -11.41
C LYS A 46 -0.83 -6.03 -11.10
N ARG A 47 -0.95 -4.70 -11.17
CA ARG A 47 -2.23 -3.95 -10.98
C ARG A 47 -3.44 -4.57 -11.66
N ARG A 48 -3.31 -4.99 -12.93
CA ARG A 48 -4.39 -5.61 -13.73
C ARG A 48 -4.91 -6.93 -13.15
N ASN A 49 -4.14 -7.56 -12.26
CA ASN A 49 -4.46 -8.81 -11.57
C ASN A 49 -4.79 -8.57 -10.08
N PHE A 50 -5.35 -7.40 -9.75
CA PHE A 50 -5.67 -7.03 -8.36
C PHE A 50 -6.59 -8.04 -7.66
N LEU A 51 -7.56 -8.64 -8.35
CA LEU A 51 -8.42 -9.65 -7.73
C LEU A 51 -7.65 -10.91 -7.34
N GLN A 52 -6.63 -11.31 -8.12
CA GLN A 52 -5.78 -12.44 -7.80
C GLN A 52 -4.88 -12.13 -6.59
N LEU A 53 -4.39 -10.90 -6.46
CA LEU A 53 -3.70 -10.44 -5.25
C LEU A 53 -4.58 -10.65 -4.02
N ILE A 54 -5.81 -10.12 -4.03
CA ILE A 54 -6.77 -10.26 -2.92
C ILE A 54 -7.09 -11.73 -2.63
N PHE A 55 -7.42 -12.52 -3.65
CA PHE A 55 -7.83 -13.92 -3.46
C PHE A 55 -6.69 -14.84 -3.06
N SER A 56 -5.46 -14.54 -3.50
CA SER A 56 -4.29 -15.30 -3.06
C SER A 56 -3.93 -15.04 -1.60
N SER A 57 -4.40 -13.92 -1.03
CA SER A 57 -4.05 -13.48 0.33
C SER A 57 -2.53 -13.46 0.59
N GLU A 58 -1.74 -13.30 -0.47
CA GLU A 58 -0.28 -13.21 -0.36
C GLU A 58 0.14 -11.88 0.26
N ASP A 59 1.31 -11.88 0.89
CA ASP A 59 1.73 -10.83 1.80
C ASP A 59 3.07 -10.17 1.49
N SER A 60 3.51 -10.26 0.24
CA SER A 60 4.76 -9.62 -0.21
C SER A 60 4.69 -8.10 -0.36
N GLY A 61 3.58 -7.47 0.03
CA GLY A 61 3.42 -6.01 -0.01
C GLY A 61 4.38 -5.30 0.93
N ARG A 62 5.05 -4.26 0.45
CA ARG A 62 6.13 -3.56 1.18
C ARG A 62 6.15 -2.06 0.90
N VAL A 63 6.67 -1.28 1.87
CA VAL A 63 7.11 0.11 1.67
C VAL A 63 8.62 0.11 1.60
N LEU A 64 9.16 0.76 0.57
CA LEU A 64 10.58 0.81 0.27
C LEU A 64 11.08 2.26 0.34
N LYS A 65 12.29 2.44 0.87
CA LYS A 65 12.99 3.73 0.92
C LYS A 65 14.12 3.77 -0.10
N TYR A 66 14.23 4.88 -0.82
CA TYR A 66 15.28 5.19 -1.80
C TYR A 66 15.88 6.59 -1.60
N PRO A 67 17.05 6.71 -0.96
CA PRO A 67 17.85 7.93 -0.85
C PRO A 67 18.43 8.35 -2.22
N LEU A 68 17.83 9.36 -2.85
CA LEU A 68 18.32 9.88 -4.13
C LEU A 68 19.76 10.42 -4.03
N LYS A 69 20.13 10.99 -2.87
CA LYS A 69 21.41 11.70 -2.70
C LYS A 69 22.64 10.77 -2.74
N TYR A 70 22.50 9.54 -2.27
CA TYR A 70 23.61 8.59 -2.12
C TYR A 70 23.56 7.44 -3.12
N TRP A 71 22.38 7.05 -3.58
CA TRP A 71 22.22 5.78 -4.33
C TRP A 71 22.03 5.97 -5.84
N LEU A 72 22.24 7.20 -6.34
CA LEU A 72 22.45 7.47 -7.76
C LEU A 72 23.90 7.26 -8.21
N LYS A 73 24.88 7.35 -7.28
CA LYS A 73 26.33 7.14 -7.54
C LYS A 73 27.04 6.66 -6.26
N GLY A 74 27.77 5.55 -6.30
CA GLY A 74 28.56 5.03 -5.16
C GLY A 74 28.33 3.54 -4.87
N GLU A 75 28.97 2.99 -3.84
CA GLU A 75 28.89 1.56 -3.49
C GLU A 75 27.48 1.08 -3.09
N LYS A 76 26.64 1.99 -2.62
CA LYS A 76 25.23 1.72 -2.28
C LYS A 76 24.26 2.06 -3.42
N ALA A 77 24.76 2.35 -4.62
CA ALA A 77 23.88 2.63 -5.76
C ALA A 77 22.99 1.42 -6.05
N GLY A 78 21.67 1.65 -6.06
CA GLY A 78 20.68 0.59 -6.28
C GLY A 78 20.39 -0.31 -5.07
N THR A 79 20.80 0.04 -3.85
CA THR A 79 20.34 -0.65 -2.62
C THR A 79 18.98 -0.13 -2.17
N TRP A 80 18.30 -0.85 -1.28
CA TRP A 80 16.98 -0.53 -0.72
C TRP A 80 16.87 -1.19 0.65
N GLU A 81 16.03 -0.64 1.53
CA GLU A 81 15.78 -1.22 2.85
C GLU A 81 14.25 -1.32 3.07
N PRO A 82 13.75 -2.45 3.61
CA PRO A 82 12.35 -2.56 4.02
C PRO A 82 12.06 -1.49 5.07
N PHE A 83 11.05 -0.66 4.82
CA PHE A 83 10.75 0.46 5.70
C PHE A 83 9.80 0.06 6.83
N ALA A 84 8.71 -0.66 6.52
CA ALA A 84 7.68 -1.00 7.49
C ALA A 84 6.95 -2.30 7.14
N VAL A 85 6.48 -3.00 8.18
CA VAL A 85 5.55 -4.13 8.05
C VAL A 85 4.12 -3.58 8.00
N LEU A 86 3.33 -4.04 7.03
CA LEU A 86 2.03 -3.46 6.71
C LEU A 86 0.89 -4.36 7.19
N LEU A 87 -0.14 -3.73 7.78
CA LEU A 87 -1.30 -4.43 8.36
C LEU A 87 -2.38 -4.85 7.33
N GLY A 88 -2.05 -4.79 6.03
CA GLY A 88 -2.96 -5.10 4.93
C GLY A 88 -2.33 -4.79 3.58
N PHE A 89 -3.17 -4.59 2.57
CA PHE A 89 -2.73 -4.20 1.23
C PHE A 89 -2.53 -2.68 1.19
N PRO A 90 -1.28 -2.19 1.09
CA PRO A 90 -1.02 -0.76 1.01
C PRO A 90 -1.40 -0.23 -0.37
N ASP A 91 -2.13 0.88 -0.38
CA ASP A 91 -2.43 1.62 -1.60
C ASP A 91 -1.50 2.85 -1.71
N ASN A 92 -1.37 3.66 -0.66
CA ASN A 92 -0.68 4.96 -0.71
C ASN A 92 0.33 5.13 0.43
N VAL A 93 1.31 6.02 0.25
CA VAL A 93 2.24 6.47 1.28
C VAL A 93 2.44 7.99 1.20
N ARG A 94 2.25 8.73 2.30
CA ARG A 94 2.60 10.16 2.41
C ARG A 94 3.41 10.45 3.67
N THR A 95 4.46 11.24 3.50
CA THR A 95 5.25 11.81 4.58
C THR A 95 4.55 13.02 5.18
N ASN A 96 4.79 13.31 6.45
CA ASN A 96 4.43 14.59 7.04
C ASN A 96 5.67 15.39 7.46
N GLU A 97 5.47 16.63 7.89
CA GLU A 97 6.54 17.56 8.32
C GLU A 97 7.36 17.05 9.53
N LYS A 98 6.88 16.01 10.22
CA LYS A 98 7.54 15.39 11.38
C LYS A 98 8.34 14.13 11.00
N GLY A 99 8.46 13.81 9.72
CA GLY A 99 9.10 12.58 9.24
C GLY A 99 8.26 11.31 9.46
N GLU A 100 7.00 11.44 9.87
CA GLU A 100 6.08 10.31 10.02
C GLU A 100 5.40 9.99 8.68
N PHE A 101 4.83 8.80 8.57
CA PHE A 101 4.25 8.29 7.33
C PHE A 101 2.80 7.88 7.54
N TRP A 102 1.91 8.39 6.71
CA TRP A 102 0.56 7.85 6.57
C TRP A 102 0.52 6.85 5.43
N VAL A 103 -0.11 5.70 5.67
CA VAL A 103 -0.34 4.67 4.67
C VAL A 103 -1.82 4.34 4.62
N ALA A 104 -2.42 4.49 3.44
CA ALA A 104 -3.78 4.01 3.20
C ALA A 104 -3.77 2.49 3.04
N ILE A 105 -4.62 1.82 3.80
CA ILE A 105 -4.82 0.37 3.74
C ILE A 105 -6.22 0.11 3.21
N HIS A 106 -6.29 -0.58 2.08
CA HIS A 106 -7.56 -0.89 1.40
C HIS A 106 -8.57 -1.56 2.35
N CYS A 107 -8.13 -2.61 3.05
CA CYS A 107 -8.87 -3.26 4.14
C CYS A 107 -7.94 -4.12 5.00
N ARG A 108 -8.37 -4.45 6.23
CA ARG A 108 -7.69 -5.47 7.02
C ARG A 108 -7.88 -6.85 6.40
N ARG A 109 -6.90 -7.73 6.63
CA ARG A 109 -7.06 -9.15 6.32
C ARG A 109 -8.06 -9.78 7.28
N SER A 110 -9.00 -10.54 6.72
CA SER A 110 -9.92 -11.34 7.53
C SER A 110 -9.26 -12.67 7.92
N ILE A 111 -9.82 -13.33 8.94
CA ILE A 111 -9.43 -14.71 9.29
C ILE A 111 -9.62 -15.68 8.11
N TYR A 112 -10.62 -15.42 7.27
CA TYR A 112 -10.86 -16.17 6.05
C TYR A 112 -9.69 -16.00 5.06
N ALA A 113 -9.22 -14.76 4.86
CA ALA A 113 -8.05 -14.50 4.02
C ALA A 113 -6.78 -15.16 4.59
N HIS A 114 -6.59 -15.14 5.92
CA HIS A 114 -5.45 -15.81 6.54
C HIS A 114 -5.45 -17.32 6.27
N ILE A 115 -6.56 -18.02 6.53
CA ILE A 115 -6.67 -19.48 6.32
C ILE A 115 -6.41 -19.85 4.85
N LEU A 116 -6.95 -19.08 3.89
CA LEU A 116 -6.75 -19.34 2.46
C LEU A 116 -5.38 -18.88 1.93
N GLY A 117 -4.69 -18.01 2.65
CA GLY A 117 -3.31 -17.61 2.36
C GLY A 117 -2.32 -18.72 2.70
N GLU A 118 -2.51 -19.36 3.86
CA GLU A 118 -1.65 -20.42 4.39
C GLU A 118 -1.67 -21.72 3.54
N ASP A 119 -2.84 -22.11 3.02
CA ASP A 119 -2.99 -23.33 2.22
C ASP A 119 -3.52 -23.05 0.79
N PRO A 120 -2.61 -23.02 -0.22
CA PRO A 120 -3.00 -22.86 -1.62
C PRO A 120 -3.91 -23.95 -2.18
N LYS A 121 -3.82 -25.19 -1.67
CA LYS A 121 -4.68 -26.30 -2.13
C LYS A 121 -6.10 -26.09 -1.62
N LEU A 122 -6.23 -25.73 -0.34
CA LEU A 122 -7.50 -25.37 0.27
C LEU A 122 -8.15 -24.21 -0.49
N ARG A 123 -7.40 -23.12 -0.71
CA ARG A 123 -7.87 -21.97 -1.52
C ARG A 123 -8.38 -22.38 -2.90
N HIS A 124 -7.64 -23.25 -3.60
CA HIS A 124 -8.03 -23.71 -4.93
C HIS A 124 -9.35 -24.49 -4.92
N VAL A 125 -9.58 -25.32 -3.91
CA VAL A 125 -10.86 -26.02 -3.72
C VAL A 125 -11.98 -25.02 -3.42
N TRP A 126 -11.74 -24.07 -2.51
CA TRP A 126 -12.74 -23.05 -2.15
C TRP A 126 -13.17 -22.16 -3.32
N LEU A 127 -12.23 -21.72 -4.16
CA LEU A 127 -12.51 -20.86 -5.32
C LEU A 127 -13.24 -21.59 -6.45
N LYS A 128 -13.31 -22.93 -6.42
CA LYS A 128 -14.07 -23.75 -7.40
C LYS A 128 -15.53 -23.94 -7.04
N LEU A 129 -15.93 -23.61 -5.81
CA LEU A 129 -17.33 -23.66 -5.42
C LEU A 129 -18.14 -22.63 -6.22
N PRO A 130 -19.46 -22.86 -6.44
CA PRO A 130 -20.31 -21.96 -7.21
C PRO A 130 -20.70 -20.69 -6.41
N ILE A 131 -19.71 -20.04 -5.81
CA ILE A 131 -19.85 -18.80 -5.05
C ILE A 131 -19.40 -17.66 -5.96
N SER A 132 -20.22 -16.61 -6.08
CA SER A 132 -19.87 -15.47 -6.94
C SER A 132 -18.58 -14.80 -6.46
N GLY A 133 -17.79 -14.27 -7.40
CA GLY A 133 -16.56 -13.51 -7.09
C GLY A 133 -16.80 -12.34 -6.15
N LYS A 134 -18.00 -11.72 -6.19
CA LYS A 134 -18.41 -10.67 -5.25
C LYS A 134 -18.48 -11.18 -3.81
N ILE A 135 -19.03 -12.36 -3.59
CA ILE A 135 -19.13 -12.96 -2.26
C ILE A 135 -17.73 -13.39 -1.78
N HIS A 136 -16.92 -14.00 -2.64
CA HIS A 136 -15.52 -14.30 -2.31
C HIS A 136 -14.75 -13.05 -1.89
N TYR A 137 -14.89 -11.96 -2.64
CA TYR A 137 -14.27 -10.67 -2.32
C TYR A 137 -14.75 -10.15 -0.96
N LEU A 138 -16.06 -10.11 -0.72
CA LEU A 138 -16.61 -9.68 0.57
C LEU A 138 -16.07 -10.51 1.72
N MET A 139 -16.00 -11.84 1.61
CA MET A 139 -15.44 -12.70 2.68
C MET A 139 -13.94 -12.44 2.92
N HIS A 140 -13.14 -12.24 1.86
CA HIS A 140 -11.72 -11.90 1.99
C HIS A 140 -11.49 -10.60 2.76
N ILE A 141 -12.36 -9.60 2.57
CA ILE A 141 -12.24 -8.31 3.24
C ILE A 141 -13.00 -8.22 4.58
N GLY A 142 -13.51 -9.35 5.10
CA GLY A 142 -14.19 -9.38 6.42
C GLY A 142 -15.68 -9.05 6.39
N GLY A 143 -16.34 -9.29 5.25
CA GLY A 143 -17.78 -9.19 5.04
C GLY A 143 -18.28 -7.79 4.67
N ARG A 144 -17.51 -6.74 4.96
CA ARG A 144 -17.83 -5.36 4.62
C ARG A 144 -16.56 -4.56 4.31
N MET A 145 -16.68 -3.59 3.42
CA MET A 145 -15.61 -2.63 3.18
C MET A 145 -15.45 -1.70 4.40
N HIS A 146 -14.23 -1.64 4.92
CA HIS A 146 -13.82 -0.76 6.01
C HIS A 146 -12.39 -0.34 5.74
N ALA A 147 -12.18 0.96 5.53
CA ALA A 147 -10.84 1.47 5.30
C ALA A 147 -10.08 1.60 6.60
N ALA A 148 -8.76 1.43 6.54
CA ALA A 148 -7.87 1.83 7.61
C ALA A 148 -6.79 2.75 7.06
N VAL A 149 -6.39 3.74 7.86
CA VAL A 149 -5.21 4.54 7.62
C VAL A 149 -4.28 4.34 8.80
N VAL A 150 -3.02 4.00 8.52
CA VAL A 150 -2.02 3.70 9.55
C VAL A 150 -0.92 4.75 9.50
N LYS A 151 -0.63 5.34 10.66
CA LYS A 151 0.53 6.21 10.86
C LYS A 151 1.72 5.38 11.31
N TYR A 152 2.87 5.61 10.69
CA TYR A 152 4.14 5.04 11.08
C TYR A 152 5.13 6.13 11.47
N SER A 153 6.02 5.83 12.41
CA SER A 153 7.15 6.69 12.78
C SER A 153 8.21 6.72 11.69
N GLU A 154 9.21 7.58 11.85
CA GLU A 154 10.45 7.58 11.04
C GLU A 154 11.13 6.20 10.97
N ASP A 155 11.07 5.41 12.05
CA ASP A 155 11.61 4.04 12.10
C ASP A 155 10.67 2.95 11.57
N GLY A 156 9.55 3.31 10.92
CA GLY A 156 8.59 2.34 10.38
C GLY A 156 7.74 1.60 11.42
N LYS A 157 7.64 2.10 12.66
CA LYS A 157 6.80 1.53 13.72
C LYS A 157 5.40 2.14 13.67
N VAL A 158 4.37 1.33 13.92
CA VAL A 158 2.98 1.82 14.00
C VAL A 158 2.83 2.79 15.17
N VAL A 159 2.36 4.00 14.88
CA VAL A 159 2.07 5.07 15.85
C VAL A 159 0.57 5.17 16.10
N GLN A 160 -0.24 5.11 15.03
CA GLN A 160 -1.69 5.30 15.11
C GLN A 160 -2.41 4.49 14.03
N ILE A 161 -3.62 4.02 14.34
CA ILE A 161 -4.51 3.39 13.36
C ILE A 161 -5.86 4.10 13.44
N LEU A 162 -6.31 4.64 12.32
CA LEU A 162 -7.65 5.19 12.13
C LEU A 162 -8.44 4.24 11.26
N GLU A 163 -9.63 3.84 11.69
CA GLU A 163 -10.45 2.86 10.97
C GLU A 163 -11.93 3.13 11.19
N ASP A 164 -12.68 3.23 10.09
CA ASP A 164 -14.14 3.20 10.15
C ASP A 164 -14.61 1.74 10.22
N ARG A 165 -14.56 1.19 11.43
CA ARG A 165 -14.93 -0.21 11.71
C ARG A 165 -16.36 -0.57 11.31
N GLN A 166 -17.25 0.43 11.29
CA GLN A 166 -18.64 0.21 10.90
C GLN A 166 -18.83 0.32 9.38
N GLY A 167 -17.89 0.95 8.68
CA GLY A 167 -17.93 1.21 7.25
C GLY A 167 -19.07 2.16 6.89
N LYS A 168 -19.33 3.18 7.73
CA LYS A 168 -20.47 4.10 7.55
C LYS A 168 -20.13 5.27 6.65
N VAL A 169 -18.94 5.85 6.82
CA VAL A 169 -18.50 7.09 6.19
C VAL A 169 -17.36 6.81 5.22
N VAL A 170 -16.32 6.11 5.67
CA VAL A 170 -15.11 5.84 4.87
C VAL A 170 -14.91 4.34 4.73
N ARG A 171 -15.50 3.79 3.66
CA ARG A 171 -15.51 2.34 3.38
C ARG A 171 -14.24 1.85 2.66
N ALA A 172 -13.57 2.72 1.92
CA ALA A 172 -12.31 2.43 1.23
C ALA A 172 -11.50 3.72 1.11
N VAL A 173 -10.19 3.65 1.36
CA VAL A 173 -9.24 4.76 1.17
C VAL A 173 -8.13 4.26 0.25
N SER A 174 -7.84 5.03 -0.79
CA SER A 174 -6.75 4.77 -1.73
C SER A 174 -5.67 5.84 -1.67
N GLU A 175 -5.97 6.98 -1.05
CA GLU A 175 -5.09 8.14 -0.93
C GLU A 175 -5.31 8.76 0.44
N VAL A 176 -4.23 9.13 1.13
CA VAL A 176 -4.31 9.91 2.36
C VAL A 176 -3.25 10.99 2.34
N ASP A 177 -3.56 12.20 2.81
CA ASP A 177 -2.59 13.30 2.93
C ASP A 177 -2.83 14.11 4.22
N GLU A 178 -1.77 14.37 4.98
CA GLU A 178 -1.83 15.19 6.21
C GLU A 178 -1.48 16.64 5.86
N ARG A 179 -2.43 17.56 6.05
CA ARG A 179 -2.21 18.97 5.77
C ARG A 179 -2.98 19.88 6.72
N LYS A 180 -2.25 20.78 7.38
CA LYS A 180 -2.81 21.80 8.30
C LYS A 180 -3.70 21.20 9.40
N GLY A 181 -3.22 20.15 10.08
CA GLY A 181 -3.95 19.49 11.17
C GLY A 181 -5.15 18.64 10.73
N LYS A 182 -5.27 18.40 9.43
CA LYS A 182 -6.35 17.58 8.85
C LYS A 182 -5.78 16.45 8.03
N LEU A 183 -6.48 15.32 8.07
CA LEU A 183 -6.21 14.16 7.24
C LEU A 183 -7.23 14.12 6.10
N TRP A 184 -6.76 14.32 4.88
CA TRP A 184 -7.56 14.30 3.67
C TRP A 184 -7.50 12.90 3.08
N MET A 185 -8.65 12.33 2.71
CA MET A 185 -8.74 10.96 2.24
C MET A 185 -9.52 10.88 0.93
N GLY A 186 -8.91 10.21 -0.06
CA GLY A 186 -9.49 9.91 -1.36
C GLY A 186 -9.73 8.41 -1.54
N SER A 187 -10.60 8.05 -2.48
CA SER A 187 -10.93 6.66 -2.77
C SER A 187 -11.23 6.45 -4.24
N VAL A 188 -10.72 5.36 -4.83
CA VAL A 188 -11.13 4.94 -6.17
C VAL A 188 -12.47 4.20 -6.19
N LEU A 189 -13.00 3.85 -5.00
CA LEU A 189 -14.26 3.11 -4.83
C LEU A 189 -15.38 3.96 -4.25
N MET A 190 -15.09 5.18 -3.82
CA MET A 190 -16.05 6.09 -3.21
C MET A 190 -16.03 7.45 -3.89
N SER A 191 -17.20 8.08 -3.98
CA SER A 191 -17.36 9.41 -4.60
C SER A 191 -16.91 10.59 -3.72
N PRO A 192 -17.15 10.63 -2.40
CA PRO A 192 -16.76 11.79 -1.60
C PRO A 192 -15.28 11.77 -1.22
N VAL A 193 -14.69 12.96 -1.14
CA VAL A 193 -13.46 13.20 -0.36
C VAL A 193 -13.84 13.23 1.12
N ALA A 194 -13.11 12.50 1.94
CA ALA A 194 -13.30 12.50 3.39
C ALA A 194 -12.22 13.35 4.07
N VAL A 195 -12.60 14.00 5.17
CA VAL A 195 -11.69 14.82 5.98
C VAL A 195 -11.84 14.38 7.43
N TYR A 196 -10.72 14.17 8.10
CA TYR A 196 -10.67 13.89 9.53
C TYR A 196 -9.79 14.92 10.22
N ASP A 197 -10.31 15.55 11.26
CA ASP A 197 -9.56 16.49 12.08
C ASP A 197 -8.64 15.72 13.04
N LEU A 198 -7.35 16.06 13.07
CA LEU A 198 -6.37 15.42 13.95
C LEU A 198 -6.30 16.07 15.35
N GLU A 199 -7.15 17.08 15.59
CA GLU A 199 -7.33 17.81 16.86
C GLU A 199 -8.33 17.13 17.80
#